data_AF-A0ABD5SWH5-F1
#
_entry.id   AF-A0ABD5SWH5-F1
#
_cell.length_a   1.000
_cell.length_b   1.000
_cell.length_c   1.000
_cell.angle_alpha   90.00
_cell.angle_beta   90.00
_cell.angle_gamma   90.00
#
_symmetry.space_group_name_H-M   'P 1'
#
loop_
_entity.id
_entity.type
_entity.pdbx_description
1 polymer ?
#
loop_
_entity_poly.entity_id
_entity_poly.type
_entity_poly.pdbx_seq_one_letter_code
_entity_poly.pdbx_strand_id
1 'polypeptide(L)' 'MPVFVYGTLTKRERVATVLGDDAHYEFAGRATLEGLHRVDGRYPTLVPGGSVDGRLLAVDAADLERLDRYEGVERGL' A
#
# COMPACT_ATOMS: atom_id res chain seq x y z
N MET A 1 7.52 -8.22 6.34
CA MET A 1 7.44 -8.33 4.86
C MET A 1 7.31 -6.94 4.26
N PRO A 2 8.02 -6.62 3.15
CA PRO A 2 7.86 -5.34 2.46
C PRO A 2 6.63 -5.32 1.55
N VAL A 3 5.84 -4.25 1.65
CA VAL A 3 4.69 -3.94 0.80
C VAL A 3 4.95 -2.64 0.06
N PHE A 4 4.76 -2.63 -1.25
CA PHE A 4 4.85 -1.39 -2.04
C PHE A 4 3.50 -0.66 -2.01
N VAL A 5 3.52 0.59 -1.52
CA VAL A 5 2.33 1.44 -1.44
C VAL A 5 2.49 2.66 -2.35
N TYR A 6 1.48 2.93 -3.18
CA TYR A 6 1.47 3.99 -4.20
C TYR A 6 0.26 4.95 -4.07
N GLY A 7 -0.63 4.66 -3.11
CA GLY A 7 -1.86 5.39 -2.87
C GLY A 7 -1.86 6.15 -1.54
N THR A 8 -3.00 6.14 -0.86
CA THR A 8 -3.17 6.85 0.43
C THR A 8 -2.27 6.31 1.55
N LEU A 9 -1.88 5.03 1.45
CA LEU A 9 -0.98 4.37 2.42
C LEU A 9 0.47 4.86 2.35
N THR A 10 0.81 5.76 1.43
CA THR A 10 2.10 6.48 1.47
C THR A 10 2.20 7.46 2.65
N LYS A 11 1.06 7.84 3.25
CA LYS A 11 0.93 8.76 4.38
C LYS A 11 0.90 7.99 5.71
N ARG A 12 1.71 8.42 6.68
CA ARG A 12 1.86 7.74 7.97
C ARG A 12 0.57 7.74 8.78
N GLU A 13 -0.15 8.84 8.76
CA GLU A 13 -1.41 9.02 9.48
C GLU A 13 -2.47 8.03 8.97
N ARG A 14 -2.47 7.79 7.65
CA ARG A 14 -3.38 6.81 7.05
C ARG A 14 -3.02 5.39 7.46
N VAL A 15 -1.73 5.04 7.47
CA VAL A 15 -1.26 3.72 7.91
C VAL A 15 -1.62 3.48 9.39
N ALA A 16 -1.35 4.45 10.26
CA ALA A 16 -1.73 4.37 11.68
C ALA A 16 -3.25 4.17 11.87
N THR A 17 -4.07 4.89 11.11
CA THR A 17 -5.53 4.73 11.15
C THR A 17 -5.99 3.33 10.72
N VAL A 18 -5.31 2.73 9.74
CA VAL A 18 -5.68 1.42 9.18
C VAL A 18 -5.20 0.27 10.06
N LEU A 19 -3.97 0.34 10.55
CA LEU A 19 -3.36 -0.74 11.32
C LEU A 19 -3.72 -0.69 12.82
N GLY A 20 -4.03 0.50 13.35
CA GLY A 20 -4.33 0.71 14.76
C GLY A 20 -3.08 1.00 15.60
N ASP A 21 -3.30 1.20 16.91
CA ASP A 21 -2.27 1.67 17.85
C ASP A 21 -1.22 0.60 18.19
N ASP A 22 -1.59 -0.69 18.10
CA ASP A 22 -0.70 -1.83 18.40
C ASP A 22 0.09 -2.32 17.16
N ALA A 23 0.11 -1.54 16.09
CA ALA A 23 0.71 -1.92 14.81
C ALA A 23 2.24 -1.85 14.82
N HIS A 24 2.87 -2.82 14.16
CA HIS A 24 4.32 -2.89 13.99
C HIS A 24 4.69 -2.68 12.52
N TYR A 25 4.91 -1.42 12.15
CA TYR A 25 5.29 -1.06 10.79
C TYR A 25 6.45 -0.06 10.71
N GLU A 26 7.19 -0.13 9.60
CA GLU A 26 8.28 0.80 9.29
C GLU A 26 8.20 1.25 7.82
N PHE A 27 8.39 2.53 7.58
CA PHE A 27 8.63 3.02 6.21
C PHE A 27 10.11 2.85 5.86
N ALA A 28 10.43 1.79 5.13
CA ALA A 28 11.80 1.46 4.72
C ALA A 28 12.38 2.44 3.69
N GLY A 29 11.54 3.22 2.99
CA GLY A 29 12.02 4.26 2.08
C GLY A 29 11.07 4.58 0.93
N ARG A 30 11.57 5.39 0.00
CA ARG A 30 10.95 5.61 -1.32
C ARG A 30 11.37 4.51 -2.28
N ALA A 31 10.50 4.14 -3.20
CA ALA A 31 10.79 3.17 -4.25
C ALA A 31 10.04 3.53 -5.53
N THR A 32 10.56 3.08 -6.67
CA THR A 32 9.91 3.16 -7.97
C THR A 32 9.59 1.74 -8.43
N LEU A 33 8.35 1.51 -8.86
CA LEU A 33 7.89 0.26 -9.43
C LEU A 33 7.90 0.38 -10.95
N GLU A 34 8.75 -0.39 -11.61
CA GLU A 34 8.90 -0.42 -13.05
C GLU A 34 7.93 -1.42 -13.70
N GLY A 35 7.46 -1.11 -14.91
CA GLY A 35 6.55 -1.97 -15.68
C GLY A 35 5.07 -1.83 -15.31
N LEU A 36 4.73 -0.93 -14.40
CA LEU A 36 3.36 -0.59 -14.01
C LEU A 36 3.22 0.92 -13.86
N HIS A 37 2.08 1.47 -14.29
CA HIS A 37 1.75 2.87 -14.08
C HIS A 37 0.42 2.98 -13.38
N ARG A 38 0.25 4.09 -12.66
CA ARG A 38 -0.98 4.41 -11.97
C ARG A 38 -2.00 4.98 -12.95
N VAL A 39 -3.22 4.45 -12.90
CA VAL A 39 -4.39 5.04 -13.55
C VAL A 39 -5.31 5.56 -12.46
N ASP A 40 -5.70 6.82 -12.58
CA ASP A 40 -6.68 7.42 -11.68
C ASP A 40 -8.10 7.00 -12.07
N GLY A 41 -8.92 6.74 -11.06
CA GLY A 41 -10.32 6.34 -11.17
C GLY A 41 -10.99 6.48 -9.81
N ARG A 42 -12.20 5.94 -9.66
CA ARG A 42 -12.87 5.89 -8.34
C ARG A 42 -12.01 5.13 -7.32
N TYR A 43 -11.31 4.11 -7.79
CA TYR A 43 -10.27 3.37 -7.07
C TYR A 43 -9.01 3.43 -7.92
N PRO A 44 -8.03 4.30 -7.57
CA PRO A 44 -6.76 4.34 -8.28
C PRO A 44 -6.10 2.96 -8.28
N THR A 45 -5.60 2.52 -9.44
CA THR A 45 -5.04 1.17 -9.61
C THR A 45 -3.78 1.20 -10.48
N LEU A 46 -3.09 0.07 -10.56
CA LEU A 46 -1.90 -0.13 -11.38
C LEU A 46 -2.25 -0.97 -12.60
N VAL A 47 -1.79 -0.53 -13.77
CA VAL A 47 -1.94 -1.28 -15.02
C VAL A 47 -0.58 -1.43 -15.73
N PRO A 48 -0.41 -2.42 -16.62
CA PRO A 48 0.86 -2.68 -17.31
C PRO A 48 1.47 -1.48 -18.04
N GLY A 49 2.80 -1.41 -18.02
CA GLY A 49 3.63 -0.42 -18.69
C GLY A 49 3.98 0.78 -17.82
N GLY A 50 5.04 1.52 -18.18
CA GLY A 50 5.46 2.74 -17.48
C GLY A 50 6.11 2.46 -16.12
N SER A 51 6.03 3.44 -15.22
CA SER A 51 6.54 3.34 -13.84
C SER A 51 5.68 4.17 -12.88
N VAL A 52 5.78 3.87 -11.59
CA VAL A 52 5.10 4.60 -10.52
C VAL A 52 5.98 4.73 -9.28
N ASP A 53 6.02 5.92 -8.70
CA ASP A 53 6.69 6.16 -7.43
C ASP A 53 5.79 5.83 -6.24
N GLY A 54 6.40 5.28 -5.19
CA GLY A 54 5.73 4.91 -3.97
C GLY A 54 6.68 4.81 -2.78
N ARG A 55 6.27 4.03 -1.79
CA ARG A 55 7.06 3.75 -0.59
C ARG A 55 7.05 2.27 -0.28
N LEU A 56 8.13 1.80 0.34
CA LEU A 56 8.18 0.47 0.94
C LEU A 56 7.73 0.57 2.39
N LEU A 57 6.68 -0.17 2.73
CA LEU A 57 6.14 -0.33 4.06
C LEU A 57 6.47 -1.74 4.55
N ALA A 58 7.32 -1.87 5.55
CA ALA A 58 7.59 -3.13 6.22
C ALA A 58 6.52 -3.36 7.30
N VAL A 59 5.82 -4.50 7.23
CA VAL A 59 4.78 -4.92 8.19
C VAL A 59 5.02 -6.36 8.63
N ASP A 60 4.46 -6.78 9.76
CA ASP A 60 4.35 -8.20 10.09
C ASP A 60 3.18 -8.88 9.35
N ALA A 61 2.97 -10.17 9.62
CA ALA A 61 1.90 -10.94 8.97
C ALA A 61 0.50 -10.50 9.42
N ALA A 62 0.31 -10.15 10.70
CA ALA A 62 -0.98 -9.73 11.22
C ALA A 62 -1.40 -8.37 10.69
N ASP A 63 -0.45 -7.45 10.53
CA ASP A 63 -0.68 -6.14 9.94
C ASP A 63 -0.93 -6.21 8.43
N LEU A 64 -0.35 -7.19 7.73
CA LEU A 64 -0.70 -7.43 6.33
C LEU A 64 -2.18 -7.80 6.17
N GLU A 65 -2.70 -8.71 7.00
CA GLU A 65 -4.12 -9.09 6.94
C GLU A 65 -5.06 -7.89 7.19
N ARG A 66 -4.65 -6.94 8.03
CA ARG A 66 -5.39 -5.68 8.25
C ARG A 66 -5.39 -4.81 6.98
N LEU A 67 -4.26 -4.73 6.28
CA LEU A 67 -4.17 -4.01 5.00
C LEU A 67 -5.04 -4.67 3.92
N ASP A 68 -5.02 -5.99 3.81
CA ASP A 68 -5.84 -6.71 2.83
C ASP A 68 -7.34 -6.47 3.04
N ARG A 69 -7.77 -6.45 4.31
CA ARG A 69 -9.16 -6.10 4.67
C ARG A 69 -9.50 -4.66 4.31
N TYR A 70 -8.56 -3.74 4.50
CA TYR A 70 -8.73 -2.33 4.15
C TYR A 70 -8.87 -2.09 2.64
N GLU A 71 -8.01 -2.72 1.84
CA GLU A 71 -8.09 -2.67 0.36
C GLU A 71 -9.31 -3.42 -0.18
N GLY A 72 -10.04 -4.15 0.68
CA GLY A 72 -11.28 -4.81 0.33
C GLY A 72 -11.06 -6.00 -0.60
N VAL A 73 -9.89 -6.66 -0.52
CA VAL A 73 -9.52 -7.81 -1.38
C VAL A 73 -10.59 -8.90 -1.35
N GLU A 74 -11.25 -9.11 -0.20
CA GLU A 74 -12.33 -10.10 -0.05
C GLU A 74 -13.65 -9.74 -0.78
N ARG A 75 -13.82 -8.49 -1.22
CA ARG A 75 -15.07 -8.01 -1.86
C ARG A 75 -15.02 -7.98 -3.39
N GLY A 76 -13.87 -8.32 -3.99
CA GLY A 76 -13.61 -8.10 -5.41
C GLY A 76 -13.47 -6.60 -5.72
N LEU A 77 -12.45 -6.25 -6.50
CA LEU A 77 -12.23 -4.89 -6.99
C LEU A 77 -13.15 -4.57 -8.18
#